data_AF-A0A0A9W6V2-F1
#
_entry.id   AF-A0A0A9W6V2-F1
#
_cell.length_a   1.000
_cell.length_b   1.000
_cell.length_c   1.000
_cell.angle_alpha   90.00
_cell.angle_beta   90.00
_cell.angle_gamma   90.00
#
_symmetry.space_group_name_H-M   'P 1'
#
loop_
_entity.id
_entity.type
_entity.pdbx_description
1 polymer ?
#
loop_
_entity_poly.entity_id
_entity_poly.type
_entity_poly.pdbx_seq_one_letter_code
_entity_poly.pdbx_strand_id
1 'polypeptide(L)'
;ADLAVGSMTINYARESVIDFTKPFMNLGISILFKVPTSQETRLFSFMNPLAIEIWLYVLAAYILVSITMFIVARFSPYEWHNPHPCDVDNDLVENQFSLANSFWFTIGTLMQQGSDLNPKATSTRIVGGIWWFFTLIIISSYTANLAAFLTVERMITPIENAEDL
;
A
#
# COMPACT_ATOMS: atom_id res chain seq x y z
N ALA A 1 -36.05 58.56 5.20
CA ALA A 1 -35.31 58.07 4.02
C ALA A 1 -36.34 57.46 3.11
N ASP A 2 -36.38 57.87 1.85
CA ASP A 2 -37.50 57.56 0.94
C ASP A 2 -37.22 56.32 0.07
N LEU A 3 -35.98 55.84 0.05
CA LEU A 3 -35.54 54.62 -0.61
C LEU A 3 -34.31 54.06 0.13
N ALA A 4 -34.20 52.73 0.21
CA ALA A 4 -33.03 52.04 0.75
C ALA A 4 -32.46 51.08 -0.29
N VAL A 5 -31.15 51.14 -0.52
CA VAL A 5 -30.42 50.24 -1.43
C VAL A 5 -29.29 49.57 -0.65
N GLY A 6 -29.32 48.25 -0.54
CA GLY A 6 -28.34 47.47 0.21
C GLY A 6 -28.67 45.98 0.24
N SER A 7 -27.87 45.19 0.95
CA SER A 7 -28.10 43.76 1.14
C SER A 7 -29.22 43.52 2.16
N MET A 8 -30.46 43.58 1.69
CA MET A 8 -31.64 43.31 2.50
C MET A 8 -32.40 42.09 1.97
N THR A 9 -32.52 41.06 2.81
CA THR A 9 -33.34 39.88 2.53
C THR A 9 -34.82 40.19 2.70
N ILE A 10 -35.62 39.83 1.70
CA ILE A 10 -37.08 39.89 1.72
C ILE A 10 -37.59 38.79 2.65
N ASN A 11 -38.41 39.16 3.65
CA ASN A 11 -39.09 38.20 4.52
C ASN A 11 -40.52 38.68 4.80
N TYR A 12 -41.39 37.77 5.25
CA TYR A 12 -42.81 38.07 5.48
C TYR A 12 -43.03 39.21 6.49
N ALA A 13 -42.24 39.24 7.56
CA ALA A 13 -42.38 40.26 8.61
C ALA A 13 -41.94 41.66 8.16
N ARG A 14 -41.07 41.79 7.15
CA ARG A 14 -40.66 43.10 6.59
C ARG A 14 -41.65 43.56 5.53
N GLU A 15 -42.19 42.63 4.75
CA GLU A 15 -43.20 42.95 3.72
C GLU A 15 -44.49 43.53 4.31
N SER A 16 -44.81 43.27 5.59
CA SER A 16 -45.97 43.88 6.26
C SER A 16 -45.82 45.35 6.61
N VAL A 17 -44.61 45.92 6.53
CA VAL A 17 -44.33 47.32 6.91
C VAL A 17 -43.69 48.15 5.79
N ILE A 18 -43.10 47.50 4.76
CA ILE A 18 -42.47 48.15 3.61
C ILE A 18 -42.67 47.32 2.33
N ASP A 19 -42.73 47.99 1.18
CA ASP A 19 -42.83 47.34 -0.13
C ASP A 19 -41.44 47.02 -0.71
N PHE A 20 -41.31 45.86 -1.38
CA PHE A 20 -40.09 45.45 -2.08
C PHE A 20 -40.31 45.37 -3.60
N THR A 21 -39.25 45.60 -4.37
CA THR A 21 -39.21 45.28 -5.80
C THR A 21 -38.96 43.79 -6.03
N LYS A 22 -39.01 43.33 -7.30
CA LYS A 22 -38.60 41.96 -7.62
C LYS A 22 -37.12 41.76 -7.26
N PRO A 23 -36.77 40.62 -6.63
CA PRO A 23 -35.40 40.34 -6.23
C PRO A 23 -34.49 40.31 -7.46
N PHE A 24 -33.34 40.99 -7.36
CA PHE A 24 -32.34 41.03 -8.42
C PHE A 24 -31.29 39.90 -8.30
N MET A 25 -31.24 39.22 -7.16
CA MET A 25 -30.29 38.15 -6.85
C MET A 25 -30.95 37.08 -5.96
N ASN A 26 -30.76 35.82 -6.32
CA ASN A 26 -31.19 34.68 -5.50
C ASN A 26 -29.98 34.16 -4.71
N LEU A 27 -30.07 34.17 -3.39
CA LEU A 27 -29.05 33.70 -2.47
C LEU A 27 -29.68 32.72 -1.48
N GLY A 28 -28.89 31.75 -1.02
CA GLY A 28 -29.24 30.84 0.06
C GLY A 28 -28.39 31.06 1.31
N ILE A 29 -28.71 30.35 2.38
CA ILE A 29 -27.84 30.26 3.56
C ILE A 29 -26.77 29.21 3.26
N SER A 30 -25.50 29.58 3.41
CA SER A 30 -24.37 28.66 3.26
C SER A 30 -23.57 28.63 4.57
N ILE A 31 -23.00 27.48 4.89
CA ILE A 31 -22.12 27.30 6.06
C ILE A 31 -20.68 27.49 5.60
N LEU A 32 -19.95 28.39 6.28
CA LEU A 32 -18.51 28.56 6.07
C LEU A 32 -17.78 27.94 7.26
N PHE A 33 -16.88 27.00 6.99
CA PHE A 33 -16.01 26.41 7.99
C PHE A 33 -14.55 26.48 7.55
N LYS A 34 -13.64 26.41 8.52
CA LYS A 34 -12.20 26.37 8.25
C LYS A 34 -11.86 25.05 7.55
N VAL A 35 -11.12 25.13 6.44
CA VAL A 35 -10.59 23.93 5.78
C VAL A 35 -9.87 23.07 6.82
N PRO A 36 -10.28 21.79 7.00
CA PRO A 36 -9.64 20.92 7.96
C PRO A 36 -8.15 20.83 7.64
N THR A 37 -7.32 21.02 8.65
CA THR A 37 -5.88 20.81 8.53
C THR A 37 -5.62 19.34 8.25
N SER A 38 -4.90 19.04 7.16
CA SER A 38 -4.46 17.70 6.81
C SER A 38 -3.81 17.03 8.03
N GLN A 39 -4.17 15.78 8.31
CA GLN A 39 -3.55 15.03 9.40
C GLN A 39 -2.02 15.01 9.22
N GLU A 40 -1.31 15.26 10.31
CA GLU A 40 0.15 15.15 10.39
C GLU A 40 0.59 13.79 9.82
N THR A 41 1.54 13.81 8.87
CA THR A 41 2.05 12.60 8.24
C THR A 41 2.66 11.69 9.30
N ARG A 42 2.01 10.57 9.61
CA ARG A 42 2.57 9.56 10.51
C ARG A 42 3.75 8.88 9.84
N LEU A 43 4.83 8.63 10.59
CA LEU A 43 6.06 7.99 10.10
C LEU A 43 5.81 6.64 9.39
N PHE A 44 4.76 5.92 9.78
CA PHE A 44 4.39 4.61 9.22
C PHE A 44 3.23 4.67 8.22
N SER A 45 2.91 5.85 7.66
CA SER A 45 1.78 5.99 6.73
C SER A 45 1.92 5.07 5.50
N PHE A 46 3.15 4.75 5.09
CA PHE A 46 3.41 3.83 3.99
C PHE A 46 2.92 2.39 4.25
N MET A 47 2.69 1.98 5.50
CA MET A 47 2.15 0.64 5.82
C MET A 47 0.62 0.59 5.80
N ASN A 48 -0.06 1.73 5.86
CA ASN A 48 -1.53 1.84 5.89
C ASN A 48 -2.28 1.23 4.69
N PRO A 49 -1.73 1.15 3.46
CA PRO A 49 -2.43 0.56 2.32
C PRO A 49 -2.77 -0.92 2.47
N LEU A 50 -2.16 -1.60 3.43
CA LEU A 50 -2.35 -3.02 3.69
C LEU A 50 -2.60 -3.27 5.17
N ALA A 51 -3.60 -4.09 5.50
CA ALA A 51 -3.92 -4.40 6.89
C ALA A 51 -2.75 -5.11 7.59
N ILE A 52 -2.58 -4.84 8.90
CA ILE A 52 -1.53 -5.43 9.71
C ILE A 52 -1.56 -6.97 9.70
N GLU A 53 -2.75 -7.56 9.56
CA GLU A 53 -2.94 -9.00 9.44
C GLU A 53 -2.22 -9.58 8.21
N ILE A 54 -2.29 -8.89 7.08
CA ILE A 54 -1.63 -9.34 5.84
C ILE A 54 -0.11 -9.23 5.98
N TRP A 55 0.39 -8.19 6.65
CA TRP A 55 1.82 -8.09 6.97
C TRP A 55 2.32 -9.27 7.81
N LEU A 56 1.53 -9.70 8.80
CA LEU A 56 1.84 -10.89 9.59
C LEU A 56 1.83 -12.17 8.73
N TYR A 57 0.86 -12.32 7.82
CA TYR A 57 0.83 -13.46 6.90
C TYR A 57 2.01 -13.46 5.93
N VAL A 58 2.44 -12.30 5.41
CA VAL A 58 3.63 -12.18 4.56
C VAL A 58 4.89 -12.57 5.32
N LEU A 59 5.04 -12.13 6.58
CA LEU A 59 6.17 -12.51 7.43
C LEU A 59 6.19 -14.02 7.71
N ALA A 60 5.03 -14.61 8.01
CA ALA A 60 4.91 -16.05 8.23
C ALA A 60 5.25 -16.85 6.96
N ALA A 61 4.72 -16.43 5.81
CA ALA A 61 5.01 -17.05 4.51
C ALA A 61 6.51 -16.94 4.14
N TYR A 62 7.14 -15.79 4.41
CA TYR A 62 8.57 -15.58 4.21
C TYR A 62 9.43 -16.58 5.00
N ILE A 63 9.13 -16.77 6.29
CA ILE A 63 9.85 -17.74 7.13
C ILE A 63 9.62 -19.17 6.62
N LEU A 64 8.37 -19.52 6.30
CA LEU A 64 7.99 -20.85 5.81
C LEU A 64 8.74 -21.20 4.52
N VAL A 65 8.78 -20.28 3.55
CA VAL A 65 9.44 -20.49 2.26
C VAL A 65 10.95 -20.57 2.41
N SER A 66 11.54 -19.72 3.25
CA SER A 66 12.99 -19.76 3.52
C SER A 66 13.43 -21.10 4.12
N ILE A 67 12.64 -21.63 5.06
CA ILE A 67 12.88 -22.96 5.66
C ILE A 67 12.66 -24.07 4.63
N THR A 68 11.60 -23.99 3.84
CA THR A 68 11.30 -24.98 2.80
C THR A 68 12.41 -25.04 1.76
N MET A 69 12.91 -23.89 1.31
CA MET A 69 14.06 -23.78 0.40
C MET A 69 15.30 -24.41 1.01
N PHE A 70 15.61 -24.12 2.27
CA PHE A 70 16.76 -24.72 2.97
C PHE A 70 16.66 -26.25 3.06
N ILE A 71 15.48 -26.78 3.38
CA ILE A 71 15.23 -28.22 3.47
C ILE A 71 15.39 -28.89 2.10
N VAL A 72 14.73 -28.36 1.07
CA VAL A 72 14.79 -28.90 -0.29
C VAL A 72 16.21 -28.85 -0.84
N ALA A 73 16.93 -27.74 -0.60
CA ALA A 73 18.30 -27.59 -1.04
C ALA A 73 19.27 -28.55 -0.34
N ARG A 74 18.98 -28.94 0.91
CA ARG A 74 19.81 -29.92 1.63
C ARG A 74 19.56 -31.35 1.19
N PHE A 75 18.31 -31.70 0.91
CA PHE A 75 17.91 -33.04 0.48
C PHE A 75 18.16 -33.31 -1.01
N SER A 76 18.29 -32.27 -1.83
CA SER A 76 18.56 -32.40 -3.26
C SER A 76 20.06 -32.57 -3.51
N PRO A 77 20.54 -33.77 -3.88
CA PRO A 77 21.97 -33.98 -4.19
C PRO A 77 22.43 -33.19 -5.43
N TYR A 78 21.51 -32.70 -6.26
CA TYR A 78 21.81 -31.89 -7.44
C TYR A 78 22.21 -30.44 -7.15
N GLU A 79 22.00 -29.96 -5.92
CA GLU A 79 22.44 -28.61 -5.50
C GLU A 79 23.86 -28.58 -4.98
N TRP A 80 24.41 -29.74 -4.69
CA TRP A 80 25.78 -29.92 -4.28
C TRP A 80 26.65 -29.88 -5.54
N HIS A 81 27.47 -28.83 -5.67
CA HIS A 81 28.38 -28.66 -6.80
C HIS A 81 29.82 -28.42 -6.35
N ASN A 82 30.78 -29.03 -7.04
CA ASN A 82 32.20 -28.76 -6.82
C ASN A 82 32.54 -27.37 -7.42
N PRO A 83 32.99 -26.38 -6.62
CA PRO A 83 33.36 -25.06 -7.11
C PRO A 83 34.53 -25.08 -8.12
N HIS A 84 35.38 -26.12 -8.07
CA HIS A 84 36.57 -26.27 -8.90
C HIS A 84 36.54 -27.61 -9.66
N PRO A 85 35.72 -27.75 -10.73
CA PRO A 85 35.62 -28.98 -11.50
C PRO A 85 36.91 -29.36 -12.26
N CYS A 86 37.90 -28.46 -12.28
CA CYS A 86 39.19 -28.65 -12.94
C CYS A 86 40.26 -29.28 -12.02
N ASP A 87 39.99 -29.38 -10.70
CA ASP A 87 40.93 -29.91 -9.72
C ASP A 87 40.49 -31.32 -9.30
N VAL A 88 41.20 -32.34 -9.82
CA VAL A 88 40.77 -33.76 -9.77
C VAL A 88 40.88 -34.36 -8.36
N ASP A 89 41.61 -33.71 -7.46
CA ASP A 89 41.86 -34.18 -6.08
C ASP A 89 40.93 -33.57 -5.02
N ASN A 90 40.09 -32.60 -5.38
CA ASN A 90 39.18 -31.91 -4.45
C ASN A 90 37.71 -32.24 -4.74
N ASP A 91 37.20 -33.33 -4.16
CA ASP A 91 35.76 -33.68 -4.15
C ASP A 91 34.96 -32.89 -3.09
N LEU A 92 35.34 -31.62 -2.83
CA LEU A 92 34.61 -30.76 -1.90
C LEU A 92 33.39 -30.19 -2.61
N VAL A 93 32.24 -30.78 -2.31
CA VAL A 93 30.97 -30.35 -2.87
C VAL A 93 30.34 -29.29 -1.98
N GLU A 94 30.10 -28.11 -2.53
CA GLU A 94 29.52 -26.98 -1.80
C GLU A 94 28.05 -26.78 -2.16
N ASN A 95 27.26 -26.40 -1.15
CA ASN A 95 25.87 -26.00 -1.31
C ASN A 95 25.74 -24.50 -1.01
N GLN A 96 25.35 -23.73 -2.02
CA GLN A 96 25.22 -22.27 -1.91
C GLN A 96 24.01 -21.85 -1.07
N PHE A 97 23.02 -22.73 -0.86
CA PHE A 97 21.83 -22.47 -0.04
C PHE A 97 22.05 -22.89 1.42
N SER A 98 22.77 -22.05 2.17
CA SER A 98 22.72 -22.05 3.63
C SER A 98 21.39 -21.43 4.12
N LEU A 99 21.06 -21.58 5.41
CA LEU A 99 19.86 -20.97 5.99
C LEU A 99 19.86 -19.44 5.78
N ALA A 100 20.99 -18.78 6.05
CA ALA A 100 21.14 -17.33 5.84
C ALA A 100 21.00 -16.93 4.37
N ASN A 101 21.57 -17.72 3.46
CA ASN A 101 21.47 -17.48 2.01
C ASN A 101 20.04 -17.73 1.48
N SER A 102 19.30 -18.66 2.09
CA SER A 102 17.89 -18.92 1.76
C SER A 102 16.99 -17.76 2.19
N PHE A 103 17.23 -17.20 3.38
CA PHE A 103 16.57 -15.96 3.80
C PHE A 103 16.93 -14.79 2.89
N TRP A 104 18.21 -14.65 2.52
CA TRP A 104 18.69 -13.60 1.60
C TRP A 104 18.05 -13.70 0.21
N PHE A 105 17.94 -14.91 -0.34
CA PHE A 105 17.25 -15.17 -1.61
C PHE A 105 15.76 -14.77 -1.52
N THR A 106 15.09 -15.17 -0.44
CA THR A 106 13.66 -14.95 -0.25
C THR A 106 13.34 -13.46 -0.03
N ILE A 107 14.21 -12.70 0.66
CA ILE A 107 14.02 -11.25 0.83
C ILE A 107 14.37 -10.48 -0.45
N GLY A 108 15.42 -10.88 -1.18
CA GLY A 108 15.77 -10.27 -2.46
C GLY A 108 14.62 -10.37 -3.46
N THR A 109 14.06 -11.56 -3.62
CA THR A 109 12.90 -11.81 -4.51
C THR A 109 11.64 -11.05 -4.08
N LEU A 110 11.40 -10.85 -2.77
CA LEU A 110 10.32 -10.00 -2.26
C LEU A 110 10.52 -8.53 -2.62
N MET A 111 11.77 -8.05 -2.59
CA MET A 111 12.12 -6.67 -2.99
C MET A 111 12.23 -6.52 -4.51
N GLN A 112 11.93 -7.56 -5.30
CA GLN A 112 12.17 -7.64 -6.75
C GLN A 112 13.65 -7.40 -7.12
N GLN A 113 14.56 -7.65 -6.19
CA GLN A 113 16.00 -7.61 -6.41
C GLN A 113 16.48 -9.04 -6.67
N GLY A 114 17.14 -9.25 -7.80
CA GLY A 114 17.79 -10.52 -8.08
C GLY A 114 18.88 -10.80 -7.03
N SER A 115 19.16 -12.07 -6.78
CA SER A 115 20.30 -12.51 -5.98
C SER A 115 21.32 -13.21 -6.86
N ASP A 116 22.60 -13.15 -6.49
CA ASP A 116 23.66 -13.92 -7.15
C ASP A 116 23.53 -15.45 -6.92
N LEU A 117 22.64 -15.84 -6.01
CA LEU A 117 22.28 -17.22 -5.70
C LEU A 117 21.26 -17.74 -6.71
N ASN A 118 21.60 -18.80 -7.44
CA ASN A 118 20.72 -19.39 -8.45
C ASN A 118 20.38 -20.84 -8.11
N PRO A 119 19.08 -21.20 -7.92
CA PRO A 119 18.67 -22.59 -7.72
C PRO A 119 18.95 -23.44 -8.95
N LYS A 120 19.77 -24.48 -8.77
CA LYS A 120 20.15 -25.43 -9.84
C LYS A 120 19.16 -26.58 -9.97
N ALA A 121 18.66 -27.09 -8.84
CA ALA A 121 17.73 -28.21 -8.82
C ALA A 121 16.31 -27.81 -9.27
N THR A 122 15.64 -28.70 -10.01
CA THR A 122 14.27 -28.47 -10.50
C THR A 122 13.27 -28.29 -9.34
N SER A 123 13.44 -29.00 -8.23
CA SER A 123 12.62 -28.87 -7.02
C SER A 123 12.69 -27.47 -6.42
N THR A 124 13.90 -26.94 -6.26
CA THR A 124 14.14 -25.60 -5.70
C THR A 124 13.63 -24.50 -6.64
N ARG A 125 13.71 -24.71 -7.96
CA ARG A 125 13.12 -23.81 -8.95
C ARG A 125 11.61 -23.75 -8.89
N ILE A 126 10.93 -24.88 -8.65
CA ILE A 126 9.46 -24.90 -8.51
C ILE A 126 9.04 -24.12 -7.26
N VAL A 127 9.72 -24.35 -6.12
CA VAL A 127 9.45 -23.60 -4.88
C VAL A 127 9.70 -22.10 -5.08
N GLY A 128 10.83 -21.74 -5.71
CA GLY A 128 11.13 -20.35 -6.07
C GLY A 128 10.11 -19.74 -7.02
N GLY A 129 9.60 -20.49 -7.99
CA GLY A 129 8.57 -20.02 -8.93
C GLY A 129 7.23 -19.74 -8.25
N ILE A 130 6.80 -20.62 -7.33
CA ILE A 130 5.58 -20.39 -6.52
C ILE A 130 5.76 -19.15 -5.65
N TRP A 131 6.92 -19.00 -5.00
CA TRP A 131 7.23 -17.81 -4.22
C TRP A 131 7.20 -16.55 -5.08
N TRP A 132 7.77 -16.60 -6.28
CA TRP A 132 7.81 -15.45 -7.18
C TRP A 132 6.42 -15.03 -7.64
N PHE A 133 5.55 -15.99 -7.92
CA PHE A 133 4.14 -15.70 -8.25
C PHE A 133 3.41 -15.05 -7.05
N PHE A 134 3.64 -15.55 -5.84
CA PHE A 134 3.09 -14.97 -4.61
C PHE A 134 3.56 -13.53 -4.39
N THR A 135 4.88 -13.26 -4.52
CA THR A 135 5.41 -11.91 -4.32
C THR A 135 4.89 -10.93 -5.36
N LEU A 136 4.75 -11.34 -6.62
CA LEU A 136 4.15 -10.53 -7.67
C LEU A 136 2.72 -10.09 -7.33
N ILE A 137 1.88 -10.99 -6.80
CA ILE A 137 0.51 -10.66 -6.39
C ILE A 137 0.51 -9.65 -5.24
N ILE A 138 1.31 -9.89 -4.21
CA ILE A 138 1.37 -9.03 -3.02
C ILE A 138 1.83 -7.62 -3.37
N ILE A 139 2.91 -7.50 -4.15
CA ILE A 139 3.44 -6.19 -4.56
C ILE A 139 2.42 -5.47 -5.44
N SER A 140 1.80 -6.17 -6.39
CA SER A 140 0.78 -5.58 -7.26
C SER A 140 -0.45 -5.09 -6.48
N SER A 141 -0.88 -5.85 -5.47
CA SER A 141 -1.98 -5.42 -4.61
C SER A 141 -1.59 -4.22 -3.73
N TYR A 142 -0.36 -4.21 -3.20
CA TYR A 142 0.14 -3.11 -2.39
C TYR A 142 0.24 -1.82 -3.22
N THR A 143 0.77 -1.88 -4.44
CA THR A 143 0.88 -0.71 -5.31
C THR A 143 -0.50 -0.19 -5.74
N ALA A 144 -1.45 -1.08 -6.03
CA ALA A 144 -2.83 -0.70 -6.33
C ALA A 144 -3.52 -0.02 -5.14
N ASN A 145 -3.42 -0.59 -3.95
CA ASN A 145 -4.03 -0.02 -2.74
C ASN A 145 -3.36 1.29 -2.31
N LEU A 146 -2.05 1.41 -2.48
CA LEU A 146 -1.32 2.65 -2.21
C LEU A 146 -1.81 3.76 -3.16
N ALA A 147 -1.97 3.46 -4.45
CA ALA A 147 -2.52 4.41 -5.41
C ALA A 147 -3.96 4.83 -5.05
N ALA A 148 -4.82 3.88 -4.67
CA ALA A 148 -6.17 4.16 -4.22
C ALA A 148 -6.17 5.06 -2.98
N PHE A 149 -5.34 4.75 -1.98
CA PHE A 149 -5.22 5.53 -0.75
C PHE A 149 -4.85 7.00 -1.03
N LEU A 150 -3.85 7.23 -1.89
CA LEU A 150 -3.43 8.59 -2.29
C LEU A 150 -4.51 9.37 -3.04
N THR A 151 -5.45 8.70 -3.70
CA THR A 151 -6.57 9.36 -4.39
C THR A 151 -7.76 9.67 -3.46
N VAL A 152 -7.98 8.85 -2.43
CA VAL A 152 -9.16 8.95 -1.54
C VAL A 152 -9.00 10.02 -0.46
N GLU A 153 -7.78 10.33 0.01
CA GLU A 153 -7.55 11.38 1.02
C GLU A 153 -8.02 12.79 0.60
N ARG A 154 -8.45 12.98 -0.66
CA ARG A 154 -8.97 14.27 -1.17
C ARG A 154 -10.50 14.39 -1.21
N MET A 155 -11.28 13.37 -0.82
CA MET A 155 -12.74 13.35 -1.04
C MET A 155 -13.57 13.22 0.25
N ILE A 156 -13.20 13.87 1.34
CA ILE A 156 -14.04 13.92 2.55
C ILE A 156 -14.32 15.38 2.92
N THR A 157 -15.52 15.85 2.59
CA THR A 157 -16.09 17.09 3.15
C THR A 157 -16.67 16.76 4.53
N PRO A 158 -16.14 17.34 5.62
CA PRO A 158 -16.55 16.96 6.99
C PRO A 158 -18.01 17.29 7.33
N ILE A 159 -18.63 18.22 6.59
CA ILE A 159 -19.98 18.72 6.82
C ILE A 159 -20.63 18.83 5.45
N GLU A 160 -21.65 18.00 5.18
CA GLU A 160 -22.46 18.11 3.97
C GLU A 160 -23.78 18.81 4.26
N ASN A 161 -24.34 18.63 5.46
CA ASN A 161 -25.63 19.19 5.84
C ASN A 161 -25.61 19.95 7.18
N ALA A 162 -26.63 20.79 7.39
CA ALA A 162 -26.81 21.51 8.65
C ALA A 162 -27.15 20.59 9.85
N GLU A 163 -27.57 19.36 9.58
CA GLU A 163 -27.78 18.32 10.60
C GLU A 163 -26.47 17.70 11.10
N ASP A 164 -25.36 17.87 10.35
CA ASP A 164 -24.03 17.40 10.75
C ASP A 164 -23.30 18.39 11.68
N LEU A 165 -23.90 19.56 11.94
CA LEU A 165 -23.40 20.59 12.87
C LEU A 165 -23.73 20.25 14.33
#